data_AF-A0A3E2H5S4-F1
#
_entry.id   AF-A0A3E2H5S4-F1
#
_cell.length_a   1.000
_cell.length_b   1.000
_cell.length_c   1.000
_cell.angle_alpha   90.00
_cell.angle_beta   90.00
_cell.angle_gamma   90.00
#
_symmetry.space_group_name_H-M   'P 1'
#
loop_
_entity.id
_entity.type
_entity.pdbx_description
1 polymer ?
#
loop_
_entity_poly.entity_id
_entity_poly.type
_entity_poly.pdbx_seq_one_letter_code
_entity_poly.pdbx_strand_id
1 'polypeptide(L)'
;MATRYEDVVPGTVHLVDLGGDMHTRHLDENKDIVLVPKPSTDPEDPLNWSRKRKLLAINMCYVYTIGVGISTAVQYSILVNIADDTGITVAQLNLGTGLMFLFLGWACLLWQPLALVYGRRGVYIISSFLCVFPVLWSAYSTSKGEWYAHRIILGIVASPIESLPEVTVPDLFFAHDRGTYMGIYAFLLFGSNFLAPFFAGWINVAAGWRWVMWFGAIFQAVATIIIYFFMEETMYFRGTVEGVDSEDVSNGTSTPVDAGIATTETDEKIEMAGIPITVITRNNTTTIPKRTYWKKLQLFIKMPGRPSLKQLWTMMYRPLLIMYYFPCVTWAGFVYGTCLSWYNVLNATASSVLSTVPYNFSSGLVGTAYLSPVVGAGLGALWSGWSADKLAIRLARRNN
;
A
#
# COMPACT_ATOMS: atom_id res chain seq x y z
N MET A 1 -28.59 24.70 -29.86
CA MET A 1 -27.98 24.61 -28.53
C MET A 1 -27.87 23.14 -28.20
N ALA A 2 -26.73 22.52 -28.53
CA ALA A 2 -26.52 21.10 -28.29
C ALA A 2 -26.07 20.92 -26.84
N THR A 3 -26.86 20.21 -26.06
CA THR A 3 -26.50 19.73 -24.72
C THR A 3 -25.28 18.82 -24.85
N ARG A 4 -24.12 19.31 -24.42
CA ARG A 4 -22.90 18.51 -24.25
C ARG A 4 -23.19 17.53 -23.11
N TYR A 5 -23.56 16.29 -23.44
CA TYR A 5 -23.37 15.20 -22.51
C TYR A 5 -21.86 15.04 -22.36
N GLU A 6 -21.33 15.31 -21.17
CA GLU A 6 -19.96 14.93 -20.83
C GLU A 6 -19.91 13.41 -20.82
N ASP A 7 -19.40 12.82 -21.90
CA ASP A 7 -18.96 11.44 -21.92
C ASP A 7 -17.83 11.32 -20.89
N VAL A 8 -18.19 11.04 -19.63
CA VAL A 8 -17.23 10.70 -18.58
C VAL A 8 -16.60 9.38 -19.01
N VAL A 9 -15.41 9.46 -19.62
CA VAL A 9 -14.64 8.27 -19.99
C VAL A 9 -14.31 7.52 -18.69
N PRO A 10 -14.75 6.26 -18.53
CA PRO A 10 -14.51 5.51 -17.29
C PRO A 10 -13.02 5.51 -16.94
N GLY A 11 -12.68 6.01 -15.74
CA GLY A 11 -11.30 6.13 -15.26
C GLY A 11 -10.63 7.49 -15.45
N THR A 12 -11.32 8.49 -16.02
CA THR A 12 -10.85 9.88 -16.02
C THR A 12 -11.41 10.65 -14.82
N VAL A 13 -10.55 11.45 -14.17
CA VAL A 13 -10.89 12.24 -12.99
C VAL A 13 -10.65 13.71 -13.29
N HIS A 14 -11.68 14.54 -13.11
CA HIS A 14 -11.56 15.99 -13.27
C HIS A 14 -10.86 16.59 -12.04
N LEU A 15 -9.59 16.96 -12.20
CA LEU A 15 -8.72 17.43 -11.11
C LEU A 15 -8.82 18.94 -10.85
N VAL A 16 -9.20 19.72 -11.86
CA VAL A 16 -9.22 21.19 -11.82
C VAL A 16 -10.53 21.70 -12.39
N ASP A 17 -11.35 22.34 -11.57
CA ASP A 17 -12.56 23.04 -12.03
C ASP A 17 -12.26 24.55 -12.04
N LEU A 18 -12.04 25.11 -13.23
CA LEU A 18 -11.81 26.54 -13.44
C LEU A 18 -13.13 27.32 -13.61
N GLY A 19 -14.25 26.63 -13.84
CA GLY A 19 -15.56 27.22 -14.12
C GLY A 19 -16.44 27.40 -12.88
N GLY A 20 -16.20 26.62 -11.82
CA GLY A 20 -17.02 26.63 -10.61
C GLY A 20 -18.40 26.01 -10.79
N ASP A 21 -18.58 25.24 -11.87
CA ASP A 21 -19.84 24.56 -12.21
C ASP A 21 -20.00 23.22 -11.44
N MET A 22 -18.94 22.70 -10.80
CA MET A 22 -19.04 21.52 -9.95
C MET A 22 -19.38 21.89 -8.50
N HIS A 23 -20.55 21.44 -8.01
CA HIS A 23 -20.90 21.43 -6.58
C HIS A 23 -20.04 20.41 -5.80
N THR A 24 -18.74 20.65 -5.71
CA THR A 24 -17.79 19.81 -4.97
C THR A 24 -17.03 20.63 -3.95
N ARG A 25 -16.53 19.97 -2.89
CA ARG A 25 -15.77 20.67 -1.85
C ARG A 25 -14.38 20.98 -2.39
N HIS A 26 -14.09 22.25 -2.59
CA HIS A 26 -12.78 22.75 -3.02
C HIS A 26 -11.82 22.89 -1.83
N LEU A 27 -10.51 22.96 -2.11
CA LEU A 27 -9.51 23.27 -1.09
C LEU A 27 -9.64 24.75 -0.67
N ASP A 28 -9.75 25.03 0.64
CA ASP A 28 -10.02 26.40 1.16
C ASP A 28 -8.97 27.46 0.73
N GLU A 29 -7.74 27.06 0.38
CA GLU A 29 -6.67 27.95 -0.12
C GLU A 29 -6.56 28.04 -1.65
N ASN A 30 -7.16 27.12 -2.41
CA ASN A 30 -7.16 27.09 -3.89
C ASN A 30 -8.50 26.55 -4.41
N LYS A 31 -9.41 27.47 -4.75
CA LYS A 31 -10.79 27.14 -5.19
C LYS A 31 -10.84 26.31 -6.47
N ASP A 32 -9.76 26.26 -7.25
CA ASP A 32 -9.75 25.59 -8.55
C ASP A 32 -9.53 24.06 -8.46
N ILE A 33 -9.18 23.51 -7.28
CA ILE A 33 -8.82 22.08 -7.14
C ILE A 33 -9.99 21.29 -6.56
N VAL A 34 -10.48 20.31 -7.32
CA VAL A 34 -11.56 19.39 -6.89
C VAL A 34 -10.96 18.30 -6.00
N LEU A 35 -11.53 18.11 -4.81
CA LEU A 35 -11.12 17.04 -3.90
C LEU A 35 -11.69 15.70 -4.36
N VAL A 36 -10.84 14.90 -5.01
CA VAL A 36 -11.17 13.53 -5.43
C VAL A 36 -10.42 12.53 -4.57
N PRO A 37 -11.10 11.52 -4.00
CA PRO A 37 -12.55 11.29 -3.94
C PRO A 37 -13.28 12.23 -2.96
N LYS A 38 -14.58 12.48 -3.21
CA LYS A 38 -15.42 13.34 -2.35
C LYS A 38 -15.31 12.84 -0.90
N PRO A 39 -14.92 13.70 0.08
CA PRO A 39 -14.85 13.28 1.48
C PRO A 39 -16.25 12.95 1.98
N SER A 40 -16.43 11.81 2.66
CA SER A 40 -17.73 11.50 3.25
C SER A 40 -18.00 12.42 4.45
N THR A 41 -19.24 12.50 4.92
CA THR A 41 -19.59 13.27 6.13
C THR A 41 -19.18 12.58 7.44
N ASP A 42 -18.59 11.39 7.37
CA ASP A 42 -18.25 10.60 8.55
C ASP A 42 -16.92 11.06 9.18
N PRO A 43 -16.88 11.31 10.51
CA PRO A 43 -15.65 11.70 11.22
C PRO A 43 -14.55 10.63 11.25
N GLU A 44 -14.88 9.38 10.91
CA GLU A 44 -13.92 8.27 10.83
C GLU A 44 -13.36 8.06 9.42
N ASP A 45 -13.80 8.85 8.42
CA ASP A 45 -13.18 8.85 7.09
C ASP A 45 -11.72 9.34 7.22
N PRO A 46 -10.72 8.53 6.81
CA PRO A 46 -9.31 8.92 6.84
C PRO A 46 -9.00 10.22 6.09
N LEU A 47 -9.80 10.58 5.07
CA LEU A 47 -9.64 11.87 4.37
C LEU A 47 -9.99 13.08 5.23
N ASN A 48 -10.85 12.94 6.25
CA ASN A 48 -11.26 14.03 7.13
C ASN A 48 -10.38 14.17 8.38
N TRP A 49 -9.37 13.32 8.55
CA TRP A 49 -8.51 13.35 9.73
C TRP A 49 -7.64 14.62 9.79
N SER A 50 -7.32 15.07 11.01
CA SER A 50 -6.39 16.18 11.22
C SER A 50 -5.02 15.87 10.62
N ARG A 51 -4.29 16.90 10.14
CA ARG A 51 -2.97 16.74 9.51
C ARG A 51 -1.99 15.90 10.34
N LYS A 52 -1.99 16.07 11.67
CA LYS A 52 -1.14 15.29 12.60
C LYS A 52 -1.49 13.80 12.62
N ARG A 53 -2.78 13.47 12.58
CA ARG A 53 -3.26 12.08 12.57
C ARG A 53 -2.96 11.40 11.24
N LYS A 54 -3.14 12.11 10.12
CA LYS A 54 -2.74 11.63 8.79
C LYS A 54 -1.25 11.36 8.71
N LEU A 55 -0.44 12.31 9.20
CA LEU A 55 1.02 12.18 9.20
C LEU A 55 1.49 11.02 10.09
N LEU A 56 0.85 10.79 11.24
CA LEU A 56 1.13 9.63 12.08
C LEU A 56 0.82 8.32 11.34
N ALA A 57 -0.35 8.20 10.71
CA ALA A 57 -0.76 7.00 9.99
C ALA A 57 0.19 6.65 8.83
N ILE A 58 0.57 7.65 8.02
CA ILE A 58 1.52 7.43 6.92
C ILE A 58 2.93 7.13 7.43
N ASN A 59 3.39 7.79 8.50
CA ASN A 59 4.70 7.48 9.10
C ASN A 59 4.76 6.05 9.64
N MET A 60 3.66 5.49 10.14
CA MET A 60 3.64 4.08 10.56
C MET A 60 3.74 3.12 9.37
N CYS A 61 3.13 3.47 8.24
CA CYS A 61 3.30 2.73 6.99
C CYS A 61 4.78 2.76 6.55
N TYR A 62 5.43 3.92 6.65
CA TYR A 62 6.86 4.07 6.37
C TYR A 62 7.76 3.26 7.33
N VAL A 63 7.45 3.22 8.63
CA VAL A 63 8.18 2.39 9.60
C VAL A 63 8.07 0.91 9.24
N TYR A 64 6.89 0.45 8.78
CA TYR A 64 6.71 -0.91 8.28
C TYR A 64 7.59 -1.20 7.06
N THR A 65 7.59 -0.32 6.06
CA THR A 65 8.40 -0.48 4.85
C THR A 65 9.90 -0.52 5.19
N ILE A 66 10.39 0.36 6.06
CA ILE A 66 11.80 0.38 6.46
C ILE A 66 12.15 -0.87 7.28
N GLY A 67 11.28 -1.27 8.21
CA GLY A 67 11.45 -2.46 9.04
C GLY A 67 11.65 -3.71 8.19
N VAL A 68 10.62 -4.04 7.40
CA VAL A 68 10.64 -5.24 6.55
C VAL A 68 11.74 -5.14 5.51
N GLY A 69 11.88 -3.99 4.84
CA GLY A 69 12.88 -3.77 3.79
C GLY A 69 14.32 -3.95 4.28
N ILE A 70 14.67 -3.40 5.45
CA ILE A 70 16.01 -3.60 6.02
C ILE A 70 16.23 -5.08 6.31
N SER A 71 15.32 -5.73 7.02
CA SER A 71 15.47 -7.11 7.43
C SER A 71 15.52 -8.09 6.26
N THR A 72 14.87 -7.78 5.13
CA THR A 72 14.96 -8.58 3.90
C THR A 72 16.21 -8.34 3.08
N ALA A 73 16.96 -7.24 3.28
CA ALA A 73 18.12 -6.86 2.46
C ALA A 73 19.47 -6.99 3.17
N VAL A 74 19.47 -7.22 4.48
CA VAL A 74 20.68 -7.34 5.31
C VAL A 74 21.69 -8.37 4.78
N GLN A 75 21.26 -9.42 4.06
CA GLN A 75 22.19 -10.44 3.54
C GLN A 75 23.13 -9.98 2.42
N TYR A 76 22.80 -8.94 1.64
CA TYR A 76 23.51 -8.68 0.38
C TYR A 76 25.00 -8.35 0.54
N SER A 77 25.39 -7.67 1.62
CA SER A 77 26.81 -7.34 1.85
C SER A 77 27.63 -8.49 2.45
N ILE A 78 26.98 -9.56 2.91
CA ILE A 78 27.62 -10.68 3.63
C ILE A 78 27.55 -12.01 2.88
N LEU A 79 27.03 -12.04 1.65
CA LEU A 79 26.89 -13.27 0.84
C LEU A 79 28.21 -14.07 0.72
N VAL A 80 29.35 -13.38 0.58
CA VAL A 80 30.66 -14.03 0.49
C VAL A 80 31.06 -14.68 1.83
N ASN A 81 30.89 -13.97 2.96
CA ASN A 81 31.20 -14.51 4.28
C ASN A 81 30.31 -15.72 4.64
N ILE A 82 29.04 -15.69 4.24
CA ILE A 82 28.13 -16.83 4.43
C ILE A 82 28.61 -18.01 3.58
N ALA A 83 29.02 -17.77 2.33
CA ALA A 83 29.55 -18.82 1.46
C ALA A 83 30.81 -19.48 2.04
N ASP A 84 31.69 -18.69 2.65
CA ASP A 84 32.94 -19.18 3.26
C ASP A 84 32.68 -20.03 4.52
N ASP A 85 31.72 -19.66 5.38
CA ASP A 85 31.40 -20.42 6.61
C ASP A 85 30.53 -21.65 6.35
N THR A 86 29.58 -21.56 5.42
CA THR A 86 28.62 -22.65 5.15
C THR A 86 29.04 -23.60 4.02
N GLY A 87 30.04 -23.23 3.22
CA GLY A 87 30.43 -23.95 2.01
C GLY A 87 29.39 -23.91 0.88
N ILE A 88 28.34 -23.07 1.01
CA ILE A 88 27.31 -22.89 -0.01
C ILE A 88 27.83 -21.89 -1.05
N THR A 89 27.75 -22.25 -2.33
CA THR A 89 28.18 -21.34 -3.41
C THR A 89 27.35 -20.05 -3.43
N VAL A 90 27.99 -18.91 -3.73
CA VAL A 90 27.30 -17.61 -3.86
C VAL A 90 26.15 -17.66 -4.88
N ALA A 91 26.29 -18.45 -5.95
CA ALA A 91 25.22 -18.68 -6.92
C ALA A 91 23.96 -19.31 -6.29
N GLN A 92 24.12 -20.27 -5.38
CA GLN A 92 23.01 -20.89 -4.65
C GLN A 92 22.38 -19.89 -3.66
N LEU A 93 23.19 -19.10 -2.95
CA LEU A 93 22.66 -18.06 -2.06
C LEU A 93 21.82 -17.02 -2.82
N ASN A 94 22.29 -16.61 -4.01
CA ASN A 94 21.58 -15.72 -4.92
C ASN A 94 20.29 -16.34 -5.46
N LEU A 95 20.29 -17.64 -5.79
CA LEU A 95 19.08 -18.37 -6.18
C LEU A 95 18.02 -18.33 -5.06
N GLY A 96 18.44 -18.54 -3.80
CA GLY A 96 17.54 -18.43 -2.64
C GLY A 96 16.90 -17.04 -2.51
N THR A 97 17.66 -15.98 -2.81
CA THR A 97 17.14 -14.61 -2.85
C THR A 97 16.18 -14.38 -4.02
N GLY A 98 16.44 -14.99 -5.18
CA GLY A 98 15.50 -15.00 -6.31
C GLY A 98 14.18 -15.68 -5.97
N LEU A 99 14.22 -16.83 -5.27
CA LEU A 99 13.02 -17.50 -4.78
C LEU A 99 12.23 -16.64 -3.80
N MET A 100 12.91 -15.91 -2.91
CA MET A 100 12.25 -14.96 -2.01
C MET A 100 11.41 -13.94 -2.80
N PHE A 101 11.97 -13.29 -3.82
CA PHE A 101 11.22 -12.32 -4.65
C PHE A 101 10.10 -12.94 -5.48
N LEU A 102 10.30 -14.17 -5.98
CA LEU A 102 9.25 -14.89 -6.70
C LEU A 102 8.02 -15.08 -5.81
N PHE A 103 8.22 -15.58 -4.59
CA PHE A 103 7.12 -15.78 -3.65
C PHE A 103 6.58 -14.47 -3.08
N LEU A 104 7.41 -13.43 -2.96
CA LEU A 104 6.98 -12.09 -2.58
C LEU A 104 5.96 -11.53 -3.57
N GLY A 105 6.17 -11.70 -4.88
CA GLY A 105 5.19 -11.32 -5.90
C GLY A 105 3.91 -12.18 -5.87
N TRP A 106 4.04 -13.51 -5.87
CA TRP A 106 2.88 -14.41 -5.90
C TRP A 106 2.02 -14.34 -4.63
N ALA A 107 2.63 -14.16 -3.46
CA ALA A 107 1.89 -14.06 -2.20
C ALA A 107 1.08 -12.74 -2.09
N CYS A 108 1.40 -11.71 -2.87
CA CYS A 108 0.60 -10.47 -2.90
C CYS A 108 -0.85 -10.74 -3.33
N LEU A 109 -1.07 -11.74 -4.19
CA LEU A 109 -2.42 -12.16 -4.60
C LEU A 109 -3.24 -12.68 -3.42
N LEU A 110 -2.61 -13.25 -2.40
CA LEU A 110 -3.28 -13.77 -1.20
C LEU A 110 -3.47 -12.68 -0.14
N TRP A 111 -2.44 -11.88 0.09
CA TRP A 111 -2.46 -10.86 1.14
C TRP A 111 -3.31 -9.64 0.79
N GLN A 112 -3.39 -9.26 -0.47
CA GLN A 112 -4.15 -8.09 -0.91
C GLN A 112 -5.66 -8.23 -0.62
N PRO A 113 -6.35 -9.32 -1.02
CA PRO A 113 -7.74 -9.54 -0.64
C PRO A 113 -7.94 -9.70 0.87
N LEU A 114 -6.96 -10.29 1.57
CA LEU A 114 -7.01 -10.43 3.02
C LEU A 114 -7.05 -9.07 3.71
N ALA A 115 -6.21 -8.14 3.27
CA ALA A 115 -6.19 -6.77 3.80
C ALA A 115 -7.47 -5.99 3.46
N LEU A 116 -8.07 -6.27 2.30
CA LEU A 116 -9.32 -5.63 1.88
C LEU A 116 -10.55 -6.10 2.67
N VAL A 117 -10.55 -7.34 3.18
CA VAL A 117 -11.72 -7.92 3.86
C VAL A 117 -11.60 -7.84 5.39
N TYR A 118 -10.42 -8.12 5.93
CA TYR A 118 -10.21 -8.21 7.37
C TYR A 118 -9.73 -6.90 8.00
N GLY A 119 -9.24 -5.95 7.19
CA GLY A 119 -8.62 -4.72 7.66
C GLY A 119 -7.12 -4.75 7.44
N ARG A 120 -6.54 -3.57 7.20
CA ARG A 120 -5.16 -3.42 6.77
C ARG A 120 -4.21 -3.51 7.94
N ARG A 121 -4.57 -2.95 9.10
CA ARG A 121 -3.71 -2.95 10.28
C ARG A 121 -3.36 -4.37 10.75
N GLY A 122 -4.35 -5.27 10.75
CA GLY A 122 -4.13 -6.67 11.07
C GLY A 122 -3.10 -7.31 10.15
N VAL A 123 -3.17 -7.04 8.84
CA VAL A 123 -2.22 -7.58 7.87
C VAL A 123 -0.81 -7.00 8.05
N TYR A 124 -0.67 -5.70 8.25
CA TYR A 124 0.63 -5.07 8.53
C TYR A 124 1.31 -5.69 9.75
N ILE A 125 0.59 -5.85 10.85
CA ILE A 125 1.13 -6.38 12.10
C ILE A 125 1.46 -7.87 11.96
N ILE A 126 0.56 -8.68 11.37
CA ILE A 126 0.77 -10.12 11.21
C ILE A 126 1.96 -10.38 10.28
N SER A 127 2.03 -9.69 9.13
CA SER A 127 3.17 -9.78 8.22
C SER A 127 4.47 -9.40 8.92
N SER A 128 4.49 -8.24 9.58
CA SER A 128 5.68 -7.75 10.28
C SER A 128 6.17 -8.71 11.37
N PHE A 129 5.25 -9.28 12.15
CA PHE A 129 5.57 -10.24 13.21
C PHE A 129 6.08 -11.57 12.64
N LEU A 130 5.40 -12.11 11.63
CA LEU A 130 5.78 -13.37 11.00
C LEU A 130 7.14 -13.25 10.28
N CYS A 131 7.53 -12.06 9.81
CA CYS A 131 8.86 -11.84 9.20
C CYS A 131 10.02 -12.05 10.18
N VAL A 132 9.80 -11.92 11.50
CA VAL A 132 10.87 -12.08 12.49
C VAL A 132 11.42 -13.51 12.50
N PHE A 133 10.57 -14.53 12.35
CA PHE A 133 10.98 -15.93 12.48
C PHE A 133 11.91 -16.40 11.36
N PRO A 134 11.62 -16.20 10.06
CA PRO A 134 12.51 -16.61 8.98
C PRO A 134 13.84 -15.87 8.99
N VAL A 135 13.85 -14.59 9.40
CA VAL A 135 15.08 -13.81 9.55
C VAL A 135 15.95 -14.37 10.67
N LEU A 136 15.35 -14.70 11.82
CA LEU A 136 16.08 -15.34 12.92
C LEU A 136 16.60 -16.73 12.54
N TRP A 137 15.79 -17.52 11.83
CA TRP A 137 16.19 -18.85 11.34
C TRP A 137 17.38 -18.78 10.38
N SER A 138 17.48 -17.72 9.57
CA SER A 138 18.60 -17.55 8.64
C SER A 138 19.98 -17.53 9.31
N ALA A 139 20.07 -17.15 10.59
CA ALA A 139 21.31 -17.15 11.37
C ALA A 139 21.82 -18.55 11.74
N TYR A 140 20.93 -19.55 11.74
CA TYR A 140 21.21 -20.93 12.13
C TYR A 140 21.28 -21.90 10.95
N SER A 141 21.00 -21.42 9.74
CA SER A 141 20.92 -22.25 8.52
C SER A 141 22.31 -22.72 8.10
N THR A 142 22.54 -24.04 8.03
CA THR A 142 23.81 -24.63 7.54
C THR A 142 23.64 -25.39 6.23
N SER A 143 22.41 -25.77 5.89
CA SER A 143 22.11 -26.51 4.65
C SER A 143 21.54 -25.62 3.55
N LYS A 144 21.77 -26.02 2.29
CA LYS A 144 21.19 -25.37 1.09
C LYS A 144 19.67 -25.42 1.09
N GLY A 145 19.10 -26.54 1.50
CA GLY A 145 17.64 -26.72 1.55
C GLY A 145 17.00 -25.84 2.61
N GLU A 146 17.63 -25.75 3.79
CA GLU A 146 17.22 -24.82 4.84
C GLU A 146 17.32 -23.37 4.38
N TRP A 147 18.35 -23.04 3.58
CA TRP A 147 18.50 -21.71 3.01
C TRP A 147 17.32 -21.32 2.11
N TYR A 148 16.90 -22.22 1.24
CA TYR A 148 15.73 -21.98 0.38
C TYR A 148 14.43 -21.94 1.17
N ALA A 149 14.25 -22.82 2.15
CA ALA A 149 13.02 -22.91 2.93
C ALA A 149 12.71 -21.60 3.67
N HIS A 150 13.68 -21.05 4.43
CA HIS A 150 13.43 -19.81 5.15
C HIS A 150 13.24 -18.62 4.21
N ARG A 151 13.90 -18.59 3.04
CA ARG A 151 13.73 -17.51 2.04
C ARG A 151 12.36 -17.53 1.38
N ILE A 152 11.84 -18.73 1.08
CA ILE A 152 10.47 -18.89 0.57
C ILE A 152 9.46 -18.38 1.61
N ILE A 153 9.60 -18.80 2.87
CA ILE A 153 8.70 -18.35 3.94
C ILE A 153 8.80 -16.83 4.13
N LEU A 154 10.02 -16.27 4.12
CA LEU A 154 10.23 -14.83 4.21
C LEU A 154 9.54 -14.08 3.06
N GLY A 155 9.65 -14.56 1.82
CA GLY A 155 8.98 -13.98 0.66
C GLY A 155 7.46 -13.99 0.78
N ILE A 156 6.88 -15.13 1.19
CA ILE A 156 5.42 -15.26 1.39
C ILE A 156 4.92 -14.27 2.44
N VAL A 157 5.67 -14.07 3.52
CA VAL A 157 5.24 -13.24 4.64
C VAL A 157 5.52 -11.76 4.42
N ALA A 158 6.63 -11.41 3.77
CA ALA A 158 7.04 -10.03 3.50
C ALA A 158 6.27 -9.39 2.32
N SER A 159 5.61 -10.20 1.49
CA SER A 159 4.74 -9.79 0.38
C SER A 159 3.96 -8.47 0.56
N PRO A 160 3.25 -8.23 1.67
CA PRO A 160 2.39 -7.05 1.80
C PRO A 160 3.14 -5.71 1.75
N ILE A 161 4.48 -5.72 1.85
CA ILE A 161 5.32 -4.53 1.71
C ILE A 161 5.14 -3.82 0.37
N GLU A 162 4.94 -4.56 -0.72
CA GLU A 162 4.84 -3.99 -2.06
C GLU A 162 3.47 -3.38 -2.34
N SER A 163 2.39 -3.97 -1.81
CA SER A 163 1.02 -3.60 -2.20
C SER A 163 0.29 -2.75 -1.17
N LEU A 164 0.47 -2.99 0.13
CA LEU A 164 -0.34 -2.31 1.15
C LEU A 164 -0.05 -0.82 1.27
N PRO A 165 1.22 -0.36 1.26
CA PRO A 165 1.51 1.06 1.31
C PRO A 165 0.88 1.82 0.13
N GLU A 166 0.94 1.23 -1.07
CA GLU A 166 0.38 1.81 -2.28
C GLU A 166 -1.12 2.02 -2.22
N VAL A 167 -1.84 1.10 -1.56
CA VAL A 167 -3.29 1.23 -1.37
C VAL A 167 -3.59 2.18 -0.20
N THR A 168 -2.66 2.35 0.76
CA THR A 168 -2.87 3.16 1.97
C THR A 168 -2.73 4.66 1.71
N VAL A 169 -1.85 5.07 0.79
CA VAL A 169 -1.68 6.47 0.40
C VAL A 169 -2.97 7.10 -0.18
N PRO A 170 -3.65 6.51 -1.18
CA PRO A 170 -4.86 7.10 -1.76
C PRO A 170 -6.06 7.15 -0.79
N ASP A 171 -6.06 6.32 0.26
CA ASP A 171 -7.08 6.38 1.32
C ASP A 171 -6.88 7.59 2.25
N LEU A 172 -5.64 8.05 2.44
CA LEU A 172 -5.28 9.14 3.38
C LEU A 172 -5.20 10.52 2.71
N PHE A 173 -4.80 10.56 1.44
CA PHE A 173 -4.50 11.79 0.71
C PHE A 173 -5.32 11.94 -0.58
N PHE A 174 -5.65 13.18 -0.91
CA PHE A 174 -6.38 13.54 -2.12
C PHE A 174 -5.48 13.49 -3.35
N ALA A 175 -6.08 13.32 -4.53
CA ALA A 175 -5.38 13.09 -5.79
C ALA A 175 -4.23 14.07 -6.11
N HIS A 176 -4.33 15.33 -5.71
CA HIS A 176 -3.31 16.36 -5.98
C HIS A 176 -2.01 16.21 -5.17
N ASP A 177 -2.06 15.56 -4.00
CA ASP A 177 -0.91 15.38 -3.09
C ASP A 177 -0.41 13.91 -3.08
N ARG A 178 -1.12 12.99 -3.73
CA ARG A 178 -0.84 11.55 -3.70
C ARG A 178 0.55 11.21 -4.23
N GLY A 179 1.00 11.85 -5.31
CA GLY A 179 2.28 11.52 -5.95
C GLY A 179 3.47 11.80 -5.05
N THR A 180 3.45 12.89 -4.29
CA THR A 180 4.50 13.21 -3.31
C THR A 180 4.63 12.14 -2.22
N TYR A 181 3.51 11.68 -1.62
CA TYR A 181 3.57 10.64 -0.57
C TYR A 181 3.92 9.25 -1.13
N MET A 182 3.52 8.95 -2.37
CA MET A 182 3.96 7.74 -3.08
C MET A 182 5.46 7.80 -3.42
N GLY A 183 5.98 8.98 -3.77
CA GLY A 183 7.41 9.20 -4.00
C GLY A 183 8.24 8.98 -2.73
N ILE A 184 7.78 9.46 -1.57
CA ILE A 184 8.43 9.20 -0.28
C ILE A 184 8.38 7.71 0.07
N TYR A 185 7.24 7.03 -0.16
CA TYR A 185 7.15 5.58 -0.02
C TYR A 185 8.20 4.86 -0.87
N ALA A 186 8.28 5.17 -2.17
CA ALA A 186 9.26 4.58 -3.08
C ALA A 186 10.70 4.85 -2.62
N PHE A 187 10.99 6.07 -2.15
CA PHE A 187 12.29 6.40 -1.58
C PHE A 187 12.63 5.51 -0.38
N LEU A 188 11.69 5.30 0.53
CA LEU A 188 11.92 4.50 1.73
C LEU A 188 12.00 3.00 1.41
N LEU A 189 11.25 2.51 0.43
CA LEU A 189 11.33 1.13 -0.05
C LEU A 189 12.71 0.85 -0.65
N PHE A 190 13.16 1.64 -1.62
CA PHE A 190 14.49 1.44 -2.21
C PHE A 190 15.62 1.81 -1.26
N GLY A 191 15.46 2.90 -0.52
CA GLY A 191 16.43 3.41 0.44
C GLY A 191 16.70 2.44 1.58
N SER A 192 15.67 1.79 2.14
CA SER A 192 15.83 0.79 3.18
C SER A 192 16.62 -0.42 2.70
N ASN A 193 16.33 -0.93 1.50
CA ASN A 193 17.04 -2.07 0.94
C ASN A 193 18.51 -1.76 0.61
N PHE A 194 18.87 -0.52 0.28
CA PHE A 194 20.28 -0.12 0.08
C PHE A 194 21.00 0.26 1.39
N LEU A 195 20.29 0.77 2.39
CA LEU A 195 20.86 1.13 3.68
C LEU A 195 21.16 -0.12 4.53
N ALA A 196 20.41 -1.21 4.35
CA ALA A 196 20.64 -2.47 5.05
C ALA A 196 22.06 -3.06 4.82
N PRO A 197 22.53 -3.24 3.57
CA PRO A 197 23.88 -3.73 3.27
C PRO A 197 24.99 -2.87 3.90
N PHE A 198 24.77 -1.55 4.03
CA PHE A 198 25.71 -0.64 4.69
C PHE A 198 25.90 -1.00 6.17
N PHE A 199 24.82 -1.09 6.94
CA PHE A 199 24.92 -1.49 8.35
C PHE A 199 25.44 -2.92 8.50
N ALA A 200 24.94 -3.84 7.66
CA ALA A 200 25.36 -5.23 7.64
C ALA A 200 26.87 -5.40 7.39
N GLY A 201 27.46 -4.60 6.50
CA GLY A 201 28.88 -4.67 6.17
C GLY A 201 29.78 -4.34 7.36
N TRP A 202 29.46 -3.27 8.10
CA TRP A 202 30.21 -2.85 9.29
C TRP A 202 30.01 -3.78 10.48
N ILE A 203 28.77 -4.26 10.70
CA ILE A 203 28.48 -5.21 11.77
C ILE A 203 29.21 -6.53 11.51
N ASN A 204 29.31 -6.97 10.24
CA ASN A 204 30.06 -8.17 9.90
C ASN A 204 31.54 -8.07 10.26
N VAL A 205 32.17 -6.92 10.02
CA VAL A 205 33.60 -6.70 10.36
C VAL A 205 33.82 -6.73 11.88
N ALA A 206 32.86 -6.22 12.66
CA ALA A 206 32.98 -6.15 14.11
C ALA A 206 32.59 -7.44 14.85
N ALA A 207 31.54 -8.14 14.40
CA ALA A 207 30.89 -9.21 15.16
C ALA A 207 30.58 -10.47 14.32
N GLY A 208 30.90 -10.48 13.02
CA GLY A 208 30.65 -11.59 12.11
C GLY A 208 29.23 -11.65 11.54
N TRP A 209 29.01 -12.58 10.61
CA TRP A 209 27.81 -12.60 9.76
C TRP A 209 26.53 -13.03 10.50
N ARG A 210 26.65 -13.82 11.58
CA ARG A 210 25.48 -14.25 12.38
C ARG A 210 24.84 -13.09 13.14
N TRP A 211 25.68 -12.19 13.67
CA TRP A 211 25.22 -10.98 14.36
C TRP A 211 24.48 -10.02 13.43
N VAL A 212 24.85 -10.01 12.15
CA VAL A 212 24.16 -9.23 11.11
C VAL A 212 22.71 -9.71 10.94
N MET A 213 22.47 -11.03 10.93
CA MET A 213 21.11 -11.58 10.87
C MET A 213 20.31 -11.32 12.15
N TRP A 214 20.95 -11.41 13.33
CA TRP A 214 20.30 -11.04 14.59
C TRP A 214 19.93 -9.56 14.64
N PHE A 215 20.79 -8.67 14.11
CA PHE A 215 20.48 -7.26 13.97
C PHE A 215 19.23 -7.04 13.10
N GLY A 216 19.15 -7.72 11.95
CA GLY A 216 17.96 -7.69 11.10
C GLY A 216 16.69 -8.17 11.82
N ALA A 217 16.79 -9.23 12.63
CA ALA A 217 15.66 -9.74 13.41
C ALA A 217 15.22 -8.78 14.53
N ILE A 218 16.17 -8.20 15.27
CA ILE A 218 15.90 -7.22 16.33
C ILE A 218 15.24 -5.97 15.73
N PHE A 219 15.77 -5.46 14.62
CA PHE A 219 15.22 -4.30 13.94
C PHE A 219 13.77 -4.53 13.50
N GLN A 220 13.48 -5.71 12.93
CA GLN A 220 12.12 -6.11 12.56
C GLN A 220 11.19 -6.23 13.78
N ALA A 221 11.68 -6.79 14.88
CA ALA A 221 10.89 -6.93 16.11
C ALA A 221 10.55 -5.56 16.71
N VAL A 222 11.51 -4.63 16.74
CA VAL A 222 11.30 -3.25 17.20
C VAL A 222 10.30 -2.52 16.31
N ALA A 223 10.44 -2.63 14.98
CA ALA A 223 9.48 -2.05 14.03
C ALA A 223 8.07 -2.61 14.26
N THR A 224 7.95 -3.92 14.48
CA THR A 224 6.66 -4.58 14.78
C THR A 224 6.02 -4.02 16.06
N ILE A 225 6.80 -3.78 17.11
CA ILE A 225 6.30 -3.20 18.38
C ILE A 225 5.80 -1.76 18.14
N ILE A 226 6.55 -0.95 17.40
CA ILE A 226 6.16 0.43 17.09
C ILE A 226 4.84 0.46 16.31
N ILE A 227 4.74 -0.35 15.26
CA ILE A 227 3.54 -0.43 14.43
C ILE A 227 2.35 -0.95 15.24
N TYR A 228 2.55 -1.91 16.13
CA TYR A 228 1.49 -2.45 16.98
C TYR A 228 0.80 -1.36 17.83
N PHE A 229 1.57 -0.47 18.47
CA PHE A 229 1.05 0.56 19.36
C PHE A 229 0.56 1.83 18.64
N PHE A 230 1.18 2.22 17.53
CA PHE A 230 0.93 3.53 16.91
C PHE A 230 0.13 3.48 15.61
N MET A 231 0.01 2.32 14.97
CA MET A 231 -0.77 2.20 13.73
C MET A 231 -2.27 2.22 14.04
N GLU A 232 -3.02 3.03 13.30
CA GLU A 232 -4.49 3.04 13.31
C GLU A 232 -5.03 2.38 12.01
N GLU A 233 -6.24 1.83 12.06
CA GLU A 233 -6.89 1.24 10.88
C GLU A 233 -7.26 2.33 9.86
N THR A 234 -6.81 2.19 8.61
CA THR A 234 -7.02 3.18 7.54
C THR A 234 -8.15 2.83 6.58
N MET A 235 -8.74 1.64 6.68
CA MET A 235 -9.77 1.22 5.75
C MET A 235 -11.13 1.88 6.07
N TYR A 236 -11.77 2.44 5.04
CA TYR A 236 -13.14 2.95 5.08
C TYR A 236 -13.84 2.59 3.76
N PHE A 237 -14.94 1.84 3.82
CA PHE A 237 -15.70 1.44 2.62
C PHE A 237 -16.50 2.63 2.10
N ARG A 238 -16.09 3.16 0.95
CA ARG A 238 -16.83 4.19 0.21
C ARG A 238 -17.76 3.50 -0.78
N GLY A 239 -19.04 3.88 -0.77
CA GLY A 239 -20.00 3.42 -1.79
C GLY A 239 -19.74 4.02 -3.17
N THR A 240 -18.89 5.05 -3.26
CA THR A 240 -18.52 5.74 -4.50
C THR A 240 -17.18 5.21 -5.02
N VAL A 241 -17.23 4.56 -6.19
CA VAL A 241 -16.04 4.20 -6.97
C VAL A 241 -15.41 5.48 -7.51
N GLU A 242 -14.08 5.63 -7.44
CA GLU A 242 -13.37 6.78 -8.02
C GLU A 242 -13.74 6.93 -9.51
N GLY A 243 -14.25 8.11 -9.89
CA GLY A 243 -14.64 8.44 -11.26
C GLY A 243 -16.08 8.03 -11.66
N VAL A 244 -16.88 7.49 -10.75
CA VAL A 244 -18.33 7.33 -10.96
C VAL A 244 -19.04 8.32 -10.05
N ASP A 245 -19.52 9.42 -10.62
CA ASP A 245 -20.55 10.21 -9.95
C ASP A 245 -21.74 9.28 -9.75
N SER A 246 -21.96 8.85 -8.51
CA SER A 246 -23.29 8.37 -8.14
C SER A 246 -24.17 9.60 -8.19
N GLU A 247 -24.90 9.76 -9.30
CA GLU A 247 -26.09 10.60 -9.32
C GLU A 247 -26.88 10.31 -8.03
N ASP A 248 -27.34 11.38 -7.39
CA ASP A 248 -28.18 11.32 -6.21
C ASP A 248 -29.21 10.20 -6.37
N VAL A 249 -29.11 9.15 -5.53
CA VAL A 249 -30.24 8.24 -5.33
C VAL A 249 -31.27 8.97 -4.47
N SER A 250 -31.89 9.97 -5.09
CA SER A 250 -33.18 10.51 -4.72
C SER A 250 -34.03 10.59 -5.99
N ASN A 251 -34.33 9.45 -6.57
CA ASN A 251 -35.64 9.21 -7.19
C ASN A 251 -35.90 7.70 -7.21
N GLY A 252 -37.06 7.33 -6.70
CA GLY A 252 -37.34 6.02 -6.16
C GLY A 252 -37.29 4.89 -7.18
N THR A 253 -36.95 3.70 -6.69
CA THR A 253 -37.68 2.46 -7.00
C THR A 253 -37.48 1.52 -5.81
N SER A 254 -38.55 1.33 -5.05
CA SER A 254 -38.69 0.28 -4.05
C SER A 254 -38.60 -1.09 -4.71
N THR A 255 -37.69 -1.95 -4.26
CA THR A 255 -37.85 -3.40 -4.40
C THR A 255 -38.44 -3.94 -3.10
N PRO A 256 -39.67 -4.48 -3.10
CA PRO A 256 -40.26 -5.09 -1.93
C PRO A 256 -39.70 -6.51 -1.77
N VAL A 257 -39.29 -6.85 -0.55
CA VAL A 257 -39.03 -8.24 -0.15
C VAL A 257 -40.38 -8.90 0.08
N ASP A 258 -40.61 -9.94 -0.71
CA ASP A 258 -41.81 -10.77 -0.76
C ASP A 258 -41.97 -11.60 0.53
N ALA A 259 -43.12 -11.45 1.20
CA ALA A 259 -43.60 -12.35 2.25
C ALA A 259 -45.14 -12.27 2.38
N GLY A 260 -45.84 -13.02 1.52
CA GLY A 260 -46.97 -13.88 1.87
C GLY A 260 -48.23 -13.33 2.58
N ILE A 261 -49.33 -13.31 1.80
CA ILE A 261 -50.72 -13.73 2.14
C ILE A 261 -51.57 -12.78 3.02
N ALA A 262 -52.54 -12.09 2.39
CA ALA A 262 -54.00 -12.32 2.55
C ALA A 262 -54.81 -11.17 1.90
N THR A 263 -55.80 -11.56 1.09
CA THR A 263 -56.86 -10.77 0.44
C THR A 263 -57.76 -10.02 1.43
N THR A 264 -58.34 -8.87 1.07
CA THR A 264 -59.81 -8.55 1.02
C THR A 264 -60.00 -7.10 0.47
N GLU A 265 -61.18 -6.88 -0.10
CA GLU A 265 -61.64 -5.85 -1.04
C GLU A 265 -61.98 -4.45 -0.46
N THR A 266 -62.42 -3.59 -1.40
CA THR A 266 -63.39 -2.48 -1.36
C THR A 266 -62.98 -1.02 -1.00
N ASP A 267 -63.03 -0.21 -2.07
CA ASP A 267 -63.85 1.00 -2.28
C ASP A 267 -63.56 2.40 -1.65
N GLU A 268 -63.66 3.36 -2.58
CA GLU A 268 -64.19 4.73 -2.49
C GLU A 268 -63.30 5.97 -2.18
N LYS A 269 -63.22 6.79 -3.25
CA LYS A 269 -63.49 8.24 -3.38
C LYS A 269 -62.57 9.32 -2.76
N ILE A 270 -62.28 10.23 -3.67
CA ILE A 270 -61.58 11.53 -3.64
C ILE A 270 -62.30 12.55 -2.74
N GLU A 271 -61.55 13.36 -1.98
CA GLU A 271 -61.82 14.80 -1.85
C GLU A 271 -60.61 15.60 -1.32
N MET A 272 -60.42 16.77 -1.94
CA MET A 272 -59.42 17.81 -1.66
C MET A 272 -59.67 18.55 -0.34
N ALA A 273 -58.63 18.74 0.49
CA ALA A 273 -58.52 19.91 1.36
C ALA A 273 -57.06 20.12 1.80
N GLY A 274 -56.56 21.36 1.62
CA GLY A 274 -55.18 21.74 1.95
C GLY A 274 -54.87 21.76 3.44
N ILE A 275 -53.68 21.29 3.81
CA ILE A 275 -53.08 21.36 5.15
C ILE A 275 -51.57 21.63 4.95
N PRO A 276 -50.94 22.56 5.72
CA PRO A 276 -49.67 23.17 5.36
C PRO A 276 -48.49 22.18 5.41
N ILE A 277 -47.58 22.34 4.44
CA ILE A 277 -46.29 21.66 4.39
C ILE A 277 -45.47 22.13 5.60
N THR A 278 -45.54 21.35 6.67
CA THR A 278 -44.63 21.48 7.80
C THR A 278 -43.30 20.92 7.29
N VAL A 279 -42.35 21.80 7.00
CA VAL A 279 -40.97 21.44 6.65
C VAL A 279 -40.36 20.77 7.88
N ILE A 280 -40.51 19.43 7.96
CA ILE A 280 -39.71 18.62 8.87
C ILE A 280 -38.31 18.64 8.29
N THR A 281 -37.52 19.62 8.74
CA THR A 281 -36.07 19.62 8.58
C THR A 281 -35.54 18.38 9.29
N ARG A 282 -35.39 17.26 8.56
CA ARG A 282 -34.63 16.11 9.03
C ARG A 282 -33.14 16.48 9.00
N ASN A 283 -32.70 17.20 10.03
CA ASN A 283 -31.30 17.25 10.41
C ASN A 283 -30.90 15.87 10.96
N ASN A 284 -30.75 14.88 10.08
CA ASN A 284 -30.02 13.67 10.41
C ASN A 284 -28.52 13.93 10.23
N THR A 285 -27.98 14.84 11.04
CA THR A 285 -26.57 14.73 11.44
C THR A 285 -26.51 13.56 12.42
N THR A 286 -26.47 12.33 11.91
CA THR A 286 -26.03 11.20 12.72
C THR A 286 -24.56 11.43 13.04
N THR A 287 -24.30 12.15 14.13
CA THR A 287 -22.97 12.31 14.70
C THR A 287 -22.52 10.93 15.17
N ILE A 288 -21.85 10.19 14.29
CA ILE A 288 -21.21 8.93 14.65
C ILE A 288 -20.17 9.27 15.74
N PRO A 289 -20.29 8.73 16.96
CA PRO A 289 -19.36 9.07 18.04
C PRO A 289 -17.95 8.61 17.68
N LYS A 290 -16.98 9.53 17.84
CA LYS A 290 -15.54 9.24 17.63
C LYS A 290 -15.13 8.03 18.47
N ARG A 291 -14.46 7.05 17.87
CA ARG A 291 -14.07 5.82 18.58
C ARG A 291 -12.97 6.10 19.61
N THR A 292 -13.08 5.49 20.79
CA THR A 292 -12.03 5.52 21.83
C THR A 292 -10.74 4.92 21.30
N TYR A 293 -9.57 5.45 21.72
CA TYR A 293 -8.24 5.04 21.27
C TYR A 293 -8.03 3.51 21.27
N TRP A 294 -8.43 2.82 22.34
CA TRP A 294 -8.35 1.35 22.44
C TRP A 294 -9.27 0.59 21.47
N LYS A 295 -10.42 1.18 21.11
CA LYS A 295 -11.34 0.63 20.10
C LYS A 295 -10.85 0.90 18.67
N LYS A 296 -10.00 1.92 18.48
CA LYS A 296 -9.23 2.17 17.24
C LYS A 296 -8.04 1.22 17.11
N LEU A 297 -7.49 0.75 18.23
CA LEU A 297 -6.41 -0.23 18.31
C LEU A 297 -6.87 -1.70 18.23
N GLN A 298 -8.09 -1.99 17.78
CA GLN A 298 -8.49 -3.37 17.50
C GLN A 298 -7.84 -3.87 16.19
N LEU A 299 -7.26 -5.08 16.21
CA LEU A 299 -6.54 -5.68 15.07
C LEU A 299 -7.45 -5.97 13.88
N PHE A 300 -8.73 -6.27 14.15
CA PHE A 300 -9.74 -6.56 13.16
C PHE A 300 -11.01 -5.82 13.52
N ILE A 301 -11.37 -4.82 12.71
CA ILE A 301 -12.60 -4.06 12.90
C ILE A 301 -13.63 -4.61 11.92
N LYS A 302 -14.71 -5.20 12.46
CA LYS A 302 -15.87 -5.60 11.65
C LYS A 302 -16.60 -4.33 11.17
N MET A 303 -16.29 -3.89 9.95
CA MET A 303 -17.06 -2.82 9.30
C MET A 303 -18.34 -3.38 8.64
N PRO A 304 -19.48 -2.67 8.74
CA PRO A 304 -20.68 -3.03 7.99
C PRO A 304 -20.41 -2.86 6.49
N GLY A 305 -20.68 -3.88 5.67
CA GLY A 305 -20.39 -3.88 4.22
C GLY A 305 -19.20 -4.75 3.79
N ARG A 306 -18.62 -5.57 4.67
CA ARG A 306 -17.49 -6.47 4.34
C ARG A 306 -17.81 -7.33 3.10
N PRO A 307 -16.83 -7.53 2.19
CA PRO A 307 -16.98 -8.52 1.13
C PRO A 307 -17.16 -9.91 1.74
N SER A 308 -18.05 -10.72 1.17
CA SER A 308 -18.24 -12.12 1.55
C SER A 308 -16.94 -12.91 1.32
N LEU A 309 -16.74 -14.03 2.03
CA LEU A 309 -15.65 -14.98 1.76
C LEU A 309 -15.62 -15.41 0.28
N LYS A 310 -16.79 -15.51 -0.37
CA LYS A 310 -16.88 -15.79 -1.81
C LYS A 310 -16.28 -14.65 -2.65
N GLN A 311 -16.49 -13.40 -2.25
CA GLN A 311 -15.92 -12.23 -2.90
C GLN A 311 -14.41 -12.11 -2.66
N LEU A 312 -13.89 -12.59 -1.53
CA LEU A 312 -12.45 -12.67 -1.27
C LEU A 312 -11.76 -13.57 -2.31
N TRP A 313 -12.27 -14.78 -2.50
CA TRP A 313 -11.73 -15.70 -3.52
C TRP A 313 -11.84 -15.10 -4.92
N THR A 314 -12.94 -14.41 -5.22
CA THR A 314 -13.09 -13.66 -6.47
C THR A 314 -12.07 -12.54 -6.64
N MET A 315 -11.75 -11.79 -5.59
CA MET A 315 -10.74 -10.74 -5.61
C MET A 315 -9.32 -11.31 -5.82
N MET A 316 -9.05 -12.55 -5.42
CA MET A 316 -7.75 -13.19 -5.55
C MET A 316 -7.37 -13.53 -6.99
N TYR A 317 -8.31 -14.03 -7.81
CA TYR A 317 -8.02 -14.40 -9.21
C TYR A 317 -8.36 -13.29 -10.22
N ARG A 318 -9.12 -12.26 -9.84
CA ARG A 318 -9.46 -11.13 -10.71
C ARG A 318 -8.23 -10.41 -11.31
N PRO A 319 -7.16 -10.11 -10.55
CA PRO A 319 -5.96 -9.48 -11.11
C PRO A 319 -5.33 -10.30 -12.24
N LEU A 320 -5.34 -11.63 -12.15
CA LEU A 320 -4.82 -12.52 -13.20
C LEU A 320 -5.65 -12.45 -14.48
N LEU A 321 -6.98 -12.35 -14.34
CA LEU A 321 -7.87 -12.13 -15.48
C LEU A 321 -7.65 -10.74 -16.09
N ILE A 322 -7.50 -9.70 -15.27
CA ILE A 322 -7.21 -8.33 -15.75
C ILE A 322 -5.90 -8.29 -16.53
N MET A 323 -4.86 -8.98 -16.06
CA MET A 323 -3.59 -9.14 -16.78
C MET A 323 -3.78 -9.83 -18.14
N TYR A 324 -4.65 -10.85 -18.21
CA TYR A 324 -4.94 -11.53 -19.49
C TYR A 324 -5.74 -10.66 -20.47
N TYR A 325 -6.77 -9.95 -20.00
CA TYR A 325 -7.66 -9.17 -20.86
C TYR A 325 -7.10 -7.79 -21.26
N PHE A 326 -6.28 -7.16 -20.39
CA PHE A 326 -5.78 -5.81 -20.61
C PHE A 326 -4.26 -5.81 -20.84
N PRO A 327 -3.79 -5.82 -22.09
CA PRO A 327 -2.36 -5.89 -22.41
C PRO A 327 -1.58 -4.67 -21.88
N CYS A 328 -2.25 -3.51 -21.73
CA CYS A 328 -1.65 -2.32 -21.14
C CYS A 328 -1.21 -2.55 -19.68
N VAL A 329 -2.01 -3.29 -18.90
CA VAL A 329 -1.69 -3.60 -17.50
C VAL A 329 -0.50 -4.55 -17.42
N THR A 330 -0.48 -5.56 -18.29
CA THR A 330 0.64 -6.51 -18.41
C THR A 330 1.92 -5.84 -18.84
N TRP A 331 1.86 -4.91 -19.80
CA TRP A 331 3.00 -4.13 -20.22
C TRP A 331 3.54 -3.24 -19.09
N ALA A 332 2.67 -2.53 -18.36
CA ALA A 332 3.06 -1.72 -17.21
C ALA A 332 3.72 -2.56 -16.12
N GLY A 333 3.12 -3.71 -15.77
CA GLY A 333 3.69 -4.67 -14.81
C GLY A 333 5.03 -5.24 -15.27
N PHE A 334 5.18 -5.53 -16.57
CA PHE A 334 6.44 -6.02 -17.15
C PHE A 334 7.55 -4.97 -17.07
N VAL A 335 7.25 -3.70 -17.38
CA VAL A 335 8.21 -2.60 -17.24
C VAL A 335 8.63 -2.43 -15.78
N TYR A 336 7.69 -2.40 -14.85
CA TYR A 336 7.98 -2.31 -13.41
C TYR A 336 8.82 -3.50 -12.92
N GLY A 337 8.45 -4.72 -13.29
CA GLY A 337 9.18 -5.94 -12.95
C GLY A 337 10.59 -5.99 -13.55
N THR A 338 10.79 -5.43 -14.74
CA THR A 338 12.12 -5.32 -15.37
C THR A 338 13.03 -4.38 -14.57
N CYS A 339 12.51 -3.23 -14.12
CA CYS A 339 13.25 -2.32 -13.25
C CYS A 339 13.65 -2.99 -11.91
N LEU A 340 12.73 -3.71 -11.27
CA LEU A 340 13.02 -4.48 -10.05
C LEU A 340 14.03 -5.62 -10.28
N SER A 341 14.00 -6.24 -11.46
CA SER A 341 14.95 -7.29 -11.82
C SER A 341 16.38 -6.73 -11.92
N TRP A 342 16.56 -5.58 -12.58
CA TRP A 342 17.87 -4.93 -12.65
C TRP A 342 18.37 -4.49 -11.27
N TYR A 343 17.47 -3.98 -10.44
CA TYR A 343 17.78 -3.67 -9.04
C TYR A 343 18.34 -4.89 -8.29
N ASN A 344 17.73 -6.06 -8.44
CA ASN A 344 18.20 -7.28 -7.76
C ASN A 344 19.54 -7.78 -8.34
N VAL A 345 19.77 -7.66 -9.65
CA VAL A 345 21.05 -8.06 -10.25
C VAL A 345 22.20 -7.19 -9.69
N LEU A 346 21.99 -5.89 -9.51
CA LEU A 346 22.98 -5.02 -8.87
C LEU A 346 23.27 -5.49 -7.44
N ASN A 347 22.24 -5.78 -6.64
CA ASN A 347 22.43 -6.26 -5.27
C ASN A 347 23.13 -7.62 -5.19
N ALA A 348 22.84 -8.54 -6.11
CA ALA A 348 23.39 -9.89 -6.12
C ALA A 348 24.86 -9.95 -6.60
N THR A 349 25.29 -8.96 -7.39
CA THR A 349 26.64 -8.92 -8.00
C THR A 349 27.59 -7.95 -7.31
N ALA A 350 27.08 -6.92 -6.61
CA ALA A 350 27.93 -5.93 -5.96
C ALA A 350 28.92 -6.56 -4.98
N SER A 351 28.49 -7.50 -4.14
CA SER A 351 29.39 -8.15 -3.19
C SER A 351 30.46 -9.01 -3.87
N SER A 352 30.13 -9.74 -4.95
CA SER A 352 31.11 -10.61 -5.62
C SER A 352 32.08 -9.83 -6.50
N VAL A 353 31.63 -8.73 -7.13
CA VAL A 353 32.48 -7.89 -7.99
C VAL A 353 33.44 -7.03 -7.15
N LEU A 354 32.97 -6.45 -6.06
CA LEU A 354 33.79 -5.56 -5.22
C LEU A 354 34.75 -6.34 -4.30
N SER A 355 34.42 -7.58 -3.93
CA SER A 355 35.30 -8.43 -3.11
C SER A 355 36.42 -9.09 -3.92
N THR A 356 36.31 -9.14 -5.24
CA THR A 356 37.32 -9.76 -6.12
C THR A 356 38.36 -8.75 -6.60
N VAL A 357 39.48 -9.25 -7.13
CA VAL A 357 40.53 -8.44 -7.77
C VAL A 357 39.91 -7.69 -8.95
N PRO A 358 40.13 -6.37 -9.11
CA PRO A 358 41.17 -5.52 -8.53
C PRO A 358 40.82 -4.76 -7.23
N TYR A 359 39.56 -4.79 -6.78
CA TYR A 359 39.11 -3.93 -5.68
C TYR A 359 39.42 -4.51 -4.30
N ASN A 360 39.29 -5.83 -4.10
CA ASN A 360 39.56 -6.52 -2.82
C ASN A 360 38.92 -5.80 -1.60
N PHE A 361 37.71 -5.27 -1.77
CA PHE A 361 37.03 -4.55 -0.70
C PHE A 361 36.59 -5.50 0.42
N SER A 362 36.90 -5.13 1.66
CA SER A 362 36.29 -5.76 2.85
C SER A 362 34.77 -5.53 2.86
N SER A 363 34.01 -6.40 3.53
CA SER A 363 32.54 -6.29 3.61
C SER A 363 32.04 -4.93 4.08
N GLY A 364 32.80 -4.23 4.94
CA GLY A 364 32.49 -2.85 5.34
C GLY A 364 32.54 -1.86 4.17
N LEU A 365 33.59 -1.95 3.34
CA LEU A 365 33.75 -1.10 2.14
C LEU A 365 32.71 -1.45 1.07
N VAL A 366 32.39 -2.74 0.88
CA VAL A 366 31.28 -3.15 0.02
C VAL A 366 29.96 -2.54 0.51
N GLY A 367 29.72 -2.55 1.83
CA GLY A 367 28.57 -1.87 2.44
C GLY A 367 28.53 -0.36 2.15
N THR A 368 29.68 0.33 2.20
CA THR A 368 29.74 1.77 1.86
C THR A 368 29.41 2.08 0.41
N ALA A 369 29.65 1.16 -0.53
CA ALA A 369 29.30 1.35 -1.93
C ALA A 369 27.78 1.52 -2.14
N TYR A 370 26.96 0.94 -1.26
CA TYR A 370 25.50 1.07 -1.30
C TYR A 370 24.98 2.45 -0.88
N LEU A 371 25.81 3.33 -0.30
CA LEU A 371 25.41 4.73 -0.04
C LEU A 371 25.18 5.53 -1.33
N SER A 372 25.92 5.23 -2.40
CA SER A 372 25.76 5.93 -3.68
C SER A 372 24.36 5.71 -4.30
N PRO A 373 23.86 4.46 -4.41
CA PRO A 373 22.47 4.20 -4.78
C PRO A 373 21.43 4.86 -3.88
N VAL A 374 21.67 5.02 -2.57
CA VAL A 374 20.74 5.73 -1.67
C VAL A 374 20.61 7.20 -2.06
N VAL A 375 21.73 7.88 -2.37
CA VAL A 375 21.72 9.28 -2.83
C VAL A 375 21.00 9.38 -4.18
N GLY A 376 21.30 8.46 -5.11
CA GLY A 376 20.63 8.39 -6.41
C GLY A 376 19.12 8.16 -6.29
N ALA A 377 18.70 7.23 -5.42
CA ALA A 377 17.30 6.96 -5.13
C ALA A 377 16.60 8.17 -4.48
N GLY A 378 17.30 8.91 -3.61
CA GLY A 378 16.80 10.14 -3.01
C GLY A 378 16.52 11.22 -4.05
N LEU A 379 17.48 11.49 -4.93
CA LEU A 379 17.31 12.45 -6.03
C LEU A 379 16.20 12.00 -6.99
N GLY A 380 16.16 10.71 -7.34
CA GLY A 380 15.14 10.13 -8.22
C GLY A 380 13.73 10.23 -7.65
N ALA A 381 13.54 9.93 -6.37
CA ALA A 381 12.24 9.97 -5.71
C ALA A 381 11.73 11.40 -5.48
N LEU A 382 12.61 12.33 -5.10
CA LEU A 382 12.27 13.75 -5.01
C LEU A 382 11.87 14.29 -6.38
N TRP A 383 12.60 13.89 -7.43
CA TRP A 383 12.29 14.31 -8.79
C TRP A 383 10.97 13.71 -9.28
N SER A 384 10.75 12.41 -9.10
CA SER A 384 9.58 11.71 -9.63
C SER A 384 8.28 12.16 -8.96
N GLY A 385 8.24 12.23 -7.63
CA GLY A 385 7.02 12.62 -6.90
C GLY A 385 6.62 14.07 -7.20
N TRP A 386 7.55 15.00 -7.04
CA TRP A 386 7.27 16.43 -7.25
C TRP A 386 6.97 16.76 -8.71
N SER A 387 7.68 16.13 -9.67
CA SER A 387 7.45 16.39 -11.08
C SER A 387 6.17 15.74 -11.59
N ALA A 388 5.80 14.56 -11.07
CA ALA A 388 4.54 13.92 -11.41
C ALA A 388 3.36 14.81 -11.01
N ASP A 389 3.35 15.33 -9.78
CA ASP A 389 2.28 16.21 -9.28
C ASP A 389 2.22 17.52 -10.09
N LYS A 390 3.36 18.17 -10.35
CA LYS A 390 3.41 19.39 -11.17
C LYS A 390 2.98 19.17 -12.61
N LEU A 391 3.40 18.07 -13.23
CA LEU A 391 3.06 17.74 -14.60
C LEU A 391 1.57 17.42 -14.73
N ALA A 392 1.00 16.67 -13.77
CA ALA A 392 -0.42 16.36 -13.72
C ALA A 392 -1.26 17.64 -13.65
N ILE A 393 -0.92 18.56 -12.75
CA ILE A 393 -1.61 19.86 -12.63
C ILE A 393 -1.45 20.70 -13.90
N ARG A 394 -0.25 20.73 -14.50
CA ARG A 394 0.02 21.48 -15.73
C ARG A 394 -0.76 20.94 -16.94
N LEU A 395 -0.84 19.62 -17.08
CA LEU A 395 -1.61 18.98 -18.15
C LEU A 395 -3.10 19.15 -17.94
N ALA A 396 -3.60 19.03 -16.71
CA ALA A 396 -5.00 19.30 -16.37
C ALA A 396 -5.39 20.73 -16.74
N ARG A 397 -4.56 21.73 -16.40
CA ARG A 397 -4.79 23.14 -16.78
C ARG A 397 -4.69 23.44 -18.28
N ARG A 398 -4.06 22.57 -19.07
CA ARG A 398 -3.91 22.73 -20.53
C ARG A 398 -5.02 22.05 -21.32
N ASN A 399 -5.63 21.01 -20.74
CA ASN A 399 -6.69 20.23 -21.37
C ASN A 399 -8.10 20.79 -21.07
N ASN A 400 -8.23 21.64 -20.04
CA ASN A 400 -9.33 22.61 -19.92
C ASN A 400 -9.07 23.80 -20.84
#